data_AF-A0A2N5ADU2-F1
#
_entry.id   AF-A0A2N5ADU2-F1
#
_cell.length_a   1.000
_cell.length_b   1.000
_cell.length_c   1.000
_cell.angle_alpha   90.00
_cell.angle_beta   90.00
_cell.angle_gamma   90.00
#
_symmetry.space_group_name_H-M   'P 1'
#
loop_
_entity.id
_entity.type
_entity.pdbx_description
1 polymer ?
#
loop_
_entity_poly.entity_id
_entity_poly.type
_entity_poly.pdbx_seq_one_letter_code
_entity_poly.pdbx_strand_id
1 'polypeptide(L)'
;DAPEELLKSWYINRFLKFREGAFTDPDSYFHNYAKLSKEEAVDIATSLWNEINLMNLKENILPTRERASLIMTKSANHSVNQVRLRK
;
A
#
# COMPACT_ATOMS: atom_id res chain seq x y z
N ASP A 1 4.83 10.57 -3.55
CA ASP A 1 3.67 10.60 -4.44
C ASP A 1 3.74 9.44 -5.41
N ALA A 2 2.60 8.92 -5.84
CA ALA A 2 2.49 7.89 -6.88
C ALA A 2 1.01 7.75 -7.30
N PRO A 3 0.72 7.31 -8.53
CA PRO A 3 -0.63 6.91 -8.94
C PRO A 3 -1.28 5.90 -7.98
N GLU A 4 -2.59 6.05 -7.74
CA GLU A 4 -3.37 5.20 -6.82
C GLU A 4 -3.26 3.71 -7.16
N GLU A 5 -3.32 3.35 -8.45
CA GLU A 5 -3.20 1.96 -8.91
C GLU A 5 -1.84 1.33 -8.55
N LEU A 6 -0.76 2.11 -8.59
CA LEU A 6 0.56 1.64 -8.18
C LEU A 6 0.62 1.45 -6.67
N LEU A 7 0.07 2.39 -5.90
CA LEU A 7 0.00 2.28 -4.44
C LEU A 7 -0.80 1.04 -4.01
N LYS A 8 -1.94 0.78 -4.67
CA LYS A 8 -2.77 -0.41 -4.46
C LYS A 8 -2.00 -1.69 -4.74
N SER A 9 -1.35 -1.78 -5.91
CA SER A 9 -0.53 -2.93 -6.29
C SER A 9 0.57 -3.19 -5.27
N TRP A 10 1.28 -2.14 -4.84
CA TRP A 10 2.34 -2.27 -3.83
C TRP A 10 1.81 -2.71 -2.47
N TYR A 11 0.65 -2.20 -2.06
CA TYR A 11 0.01 -2.59 -0.82
C TYR A 11 -0.36 -4.08 -0.83
N ILE A 12 -1.04 -4.55 -1.89
CA ILE A 12 -1.46 -5.96 -2.01
C ILE A 12 -0.23 -6.87 -2.06
N ASN A 13 0.78 -6.53 -2.86
CA ASN A 13 2.02 -7.32 -2.93
C ASN A 13 2.73 -7.41 -1.58
N ARG A 14 2.76 -6.31 -0.81
CA ARG A 14 3.33 -6.31 0.54
C ARG A 14 2.51 -7.16 1.51
N PHE A 15 1.17 -7.07 1.44
CA PHE A 15 0.27 -7.89 2.25
C PHE A 15 0.50 -9.38 2.01
N LEU A 16 0.63 -9.80 0.75
CA LEU A 16 0.90 -11.19 0.40
C LEU A 16 2.27 -11.67 0.92
N LYS A 17 3.31 -10.83 0.86
CA LYS A 17 4.61 -11.18 1.44
C LYS A 17 4.55 -11.36 2.96
N PHE A 18 3.79 -10.53 3.68
CA PHE A 18 3.59 -10.72 5.11
C PHE A 18 2.80 -11.99 5.43
N ARG A 19 1.78 -12.28 4.63
CA ARG A 19 1.03 -13.55 4.72
C ARG A 19 1.95 -14.76 4.53
N GLU A 20 2.81 -14.76 3.51
CA GLU A 20 3.75 -15.85 3.23
C GLU A 20 4.71 -16.11 4.40
N GLY A 21 5.22 -15.05 5.04
CA GLY A 21 6.12 -15.16 6.19
C GLY A 21 5.45 -15.59 7.51
N ALA A 22 4.12 -15.52 7.60
CA ALA A 22 3.38 -15.75 8.85
C ALA A 22 2.87 -17.20 9.02
N PHE A 23 3.14 -18.10 8.06
CA PHE A 23 2.67 -19.48 8.11
C PHE A 23 3.13 -20.24 9.36
N THR A 24 4.39 -20.08 9.76
CA THR A 24 5.00 -20.82 10.87
C THR A 24 4.99 -20.05 12.20
N ASP A 25 4.50 -18.80 12.20
CA ASP A 25 4.46 -17.95 13.38
C ASP A 25 3.00 -17.73 13.83
N PRO A 26 2.51 -18.47 14.84
CA PRO A 26 1.14 -18.35 15.32
C PRO A 26 0.84 -17.02 16.03
N ASP A 27 1.88 -16.32 16.52
CA ASP A 27 1.74 -15.03 17.20
C ASP A 27 1.72 -13.86 16.19
N SER A 28 2.00 -14.13 14.91
CA SER A 28 1.91 -13.15 13.86
C SER A 28 0.47 -12.69 13.66
N TYR A 29 0.26 -11.37 13.60
CA TYR A 29 -1.01 -10.79 13.18
C TYR A 29 -1.50 -11.36 11.84
N PHE A 30 -0.57 -11.69 10.94
CA PHE A 30 -0.88 -12.22 9.61
C PHE A 30 -1.15 -13.73 9.59
N HIS A 31 -1.02 -14.43 10.72
CA HIS A 31 -1.22 -15.88 10.82
C HIS A 31 -2.62 -16.31 10.37
N ASN A 32 -3.64 -15.53 10.70
CA ASN A 32 -5.01 -15.80 10.26
C ASN A 32 -5.15 -15.71 8.73
N TYR A 33 -4.47 -14.75 8.10
CA TYR A 33 -4.48 -14.60 6.64
C TYR A 33 -3.63 -15.69 5.94
N ALA A 34 -2.63 -16.26 6.61
CA ALA A 34 -1.82 -17.34 6.07
C ALA A 34 -2.67 -18.59 5.75
N LYS A 35 -3.76 -18.81 6.50
CA LYS A 35 -4.67 -19.95 6.31
C LYS A 35 -5.60 -19.83 5.10
N LEU A 36 -5.76 -18.62 4.56
CA LEU A 36 -6.62 -18.37 3.40
C LEU A 36 -5.90 -18.75 2.11
N SER A 37 -6.65 -19.01 1.03
CA SER A 37 -6.08 -19.08 -0.32
C SER A 37 -5.45 -17.73 -0.72
N LYS A 38 -4.62 -17.75 -1.77
CA LYS A 38 -3.99 -16.52 -2.24
C LYS A 38 -5.03 -15.56 -2.80
N GLU A 39 -6.03 -16.09 -3.50
CA GLU A 39 -7.13 -15.36 -4.11
C GLU A 39 -7.97 -14.65 -3.03
N GLU A 40 -8.41 -15.36 -1.99
CA GLU A 40 -9.12 -14.77 -0.85
C GLU A 40 -8.30 -13.69 -0.14
N ALA A 41 -6.99 -13.92 0.02
CA ALA A 41 -6.10 -12.93 0.62
C ALA A 41 -5.97 -11.66 -0.23
N VAL A 42 -5.95 -11.78 -1.56
CA VAL A 42 -5.95 -10.63 -2.49
C VAL A 42 -7.26 -9.85 -2.39
N ASP A 43 -8.40 -10.54 -2.32
CA ASP A 43 -9.71 -9.90 -2.21
C ASP A 43 -9.84 -9.12 -0.90
N ILE A 44 -9.42 -9.72 0.23
CA ILE A 44 -9.39 -9.05 1.53
C ILE A 44 -8.43 -7.86 1.51
N ALA A 45 -7.21 -8.03 1.00
CA ALA A 45 -6.25 -6.92 0.90
C ALA A 45 -6.79 -5.78 0.03
N THR A 46 -7.53 -6.12 -1.04
CA THR A 46 -8.17 -5.14 -1.92
C THR A 46 -9.29 -4.38 -1.21
N SER A 47 -10.15 -5.06 -0.45
CA SER A 47 -11.19 -4.41 0.37
C SER A 47 -10.57 -3.49 1.43
N LEU A 48 -9.58 -3.97 2.20
CA LEU A 48 -8.85 -3.14 3.17
C LEU A 48 -8.17 -1.93 2.53
N TRP A 49 -7.61 -2.08 1.32
CA TRP A 49 -7.07 -0.95 0.59
C TRP A 49 -8.16 0.06 0.26
N ASN A 50 -9.26 -0.37 -0.37
CA ASN A 50 -10.31 0.52 -0.86
C ASN A 50 -11.04 1.24 0.29
N GLU A 51 -11.39 0.51 1.35
CA GLU A 51 -12.26 1.00 2.42
C GLU A 51 -11.52 1.81 3.47
N ILE A 52 -10.23 1.50 3.71
CA ILE A 52 -9.46 2.13 4.77
C ILE A 52 -8.36 3.01 4.18
N ASN A 53 -7.44 2.41 3.44
CA ASN A 53 -6.21 3.10 3.05
C ASN A 53 -6.42 4.14 1.94
N LEU A 54 -7.27 3.85 0.97
CA LEU A 54 -7.60 4.74 -0.14
C LEU A 54 -8.46 5.91 0.33
N MET A 55 -9.44 5.65 1.19
CA MET A 55 -10.24 6.70 1.82
C MET A 55 -9.36 7.64 2.63
N ASN A 56 -8.50 7.08 3.49
CA ASN A 56 -7.53 7.88 4.24
C ASN A 56 -6.55 8.65 3.34
N LEU A 57 -6.09 8.03 2.24
CA LEU A 57 -5.25 8.69 1.25
C LEU A 57 -5.95 9.92 0.67
N LYS A 58 -7.21 9.79 0.22
CA LYS A 58 -7.95 10.85 -0.45
C LYS A 58 -8.36 11.98 0.50
N GLU A 59 -8.86 11.61 1.66
CA GLU A 59 -9.49 12.57 2.58
C GLU A 59 -8.46 13.29 3.46
N ASN A 60 -7.39 12.60 3.86
CA ASN A 60 -6.50 13.10 4.91
C ASN A 60 -5.05 13.29 4.44
N ILE A 61 -4.52 12.40 3.61
CA ILE A 61 -3.09 12.42 3.24
C ILE A 61 -2.84 13.32 2.02
N LEU A 62 -3.49 13.03 0.89
CA LEU A 62 -3.29 13.71 -0.38
C LEU A 62 -3.53 15.23 -0.31
N PRO A 63 -4.53 15.76 0.45
CA PRO A 63 -4.73 17.20 0.59
C PRO A 63 -3.54 17.93 1.22
N THR A 64 -2.66 17.23 1.93
CA THR A 64 -1.46 17.82 2.52
C THR A 64 -0.29 17.93 1.55
N ARG A 65 -0.36 17.32 0.35
CA ARG A 65 0.74 17.22 -0.61
C ARG A 65 1.35 18.57 -0.96
N GLU A 66 0.52 19.58 -1.23
CA GLU A 66 0.99 20.91 -1.68
C GLU A 66 1.66 21.72 -0.55
N ARG A 67 1.59 21.23 0.70
CA ARG A 67 2.30 21.84 1.84
C ARG A 67 3.74 21.33 1.97
N ALA A 68 4.10 20.24 1.28
CA ALA A 68 5.43 19.65 1.36
C ALA A 68 6.53 20.56 0.78
N SER A 69 7.72 20.54 1.36
CA SER A 69 8.88 21.26 0.82
C SER A 69 9.47 20.56 -0.41
N LEU A 70 9.38 19.23 -0.45
CA LEU A 70 9.85 18.39 -1.56
C LEU A 70 8.83 17.29 -1.82
N ILE A 71 8.48 17.10 -3.09
CA ILE A 71 7.58 16.02 -3.54
C ILE A 71 8.36 15.11 -4.49
N MET A 72 8.50 13.83 -4.12
CA MET A 72 9.02 12.77 -4.99
C MET A 72 7.87 11.96 -5.58
N THR A 73 7.77 11.91 -6.90
CA THR A 73 6.81 11.06 -7.60
C THR A 73 7.49 9.77 -8.04
N LYS A 74 6.90 8.64 -7.66
CA LYS A 74 7.40 7.30 -7.96
C LYS A 74 6.67 6.70 -9.16
N SER A 75 7.39 5.91 -9.95
CA SER A 75 6.87 5.08 -11.04
C SER A 75 6.74 3.61 -10.60
N ALA A 76 6.26 2.72 -11.49
CA ALA A 76 5.81 1.36 -11.17
C ALA A 76 6.79 0.47 -10.40
N ASN A 77 8.09 0.58 -10.68
CA ASN A 77 9.15 -0.19 -10.03
C ASN A 77 9.73 0.50 -8.79
N HIS A 78 8.97 1.41 -8.17
CA HIS A 78 9.38 2.26 -7.07
C HIS A 78 10.51 3.26 -7.38
N SER A 79 10.99 3.37 -8.62
CA SER A 79 11.94 4.43 -8.99
C SER A 79 11.28 5.80 -8.90
N VAL A 80 12.05 6.81 -8.53
CA VAL A 80 11.61 8.21 -8.58
C VAL A 80 11.82 8.71 -10.00
N ASN A 81 10.76 9.19 -10.64
CA ASN A 81 10.82 9.74 -12.00
C ASN A 81 10.61 11.26 -12.06
N GLN A 82 10.12 11.87 -10.97
CA GLN A 82 9.94 13.30 -10.87
C GLN A 82 10.22 13.79 -9.46
N VAL A 83 10.90 14.93 -9.37
CA VAL A 83 11.14 15.65 -8.12
C VAL A 83 10.65 17.08 -8.29
N ARG A 84 9.84 17.56 -7.34
CA ARG A 84 9.40 18.96 -7.23
C ARG A 84 9.94 19.53 -5.93
N LEU A 85 10.68 20.63 -6.01
CA LEU A 85 11.21 21.35 -4.85
C LEU A 85 10.51 22.71 -4.77
N ARG A 86 10.06 23.08 -3.57
CA ARG A 86 9.49 24.41 -3.33
C ARG A 86 10.61 25.46 -3.40
N LYS A 87 10.35 26.57 -4.11
CA LYS A 87 11.27 27.72 -4.22
C LYS A 87 11.41 28.44 -2.89
#